data_AF-A0A7S3MCB9-F1
#
_entry.id   AF-A0A7S3MCB9-F1
#
_cell.length_a   1.000
_cell.length_b   1.000
_cell.length_c   1.000
_cell.angle_alpha   90.00
_cell.angle_beta   90.00
_cell.angle_gamma   90.00
#
_symmetry.space_group_name_H-M   'P 1'
#
loop_
_entity.id
_entity.type
_entity.pdbx_description
1 polymer ?
#
loop_
_entity_poly.entity_id
_entity_poly.type
_entity_poly.pdbx_seq_one_letter_code
_entity_poly.pdbx_strand_id
1 'polypeptide(L)'
;RATAIFQELGDAAGEALAKSVLSAMAGMKVESARALEDQPSAAAADSVAAPPSVKAMDFSIAQNMARETAFQAIGAEDEIDLDSPLMDVGLDSLAAISFREQLMAMSGLKLPSSLVFDYPSLMTITQHLVEVSSDPSMRVL
;
A
#
# COMPACT_ATOMS: atom_id res chain seq x y z
N ARG A 1 16.36 -38.90 -21.64
CA ARG A 1 17.20 -37.68 -21.56
C ARG A 1 16.44 -36.56 -22.25
N ALA A 2 16.30 -35.43 -21.56
CA ALA A 2 15.58 -34.22 -21.97
C ALA A 2 15.87 -33.78 -23.42
N THR A 3 14.91 -33.14 -24.09
CA THR A 3 14.76 -31.68 -24.28
C THR A 3 13.85 -31.41 -25.50
N ALA A 4 13.18 -30.25 -25.49
CA ALA A 4 12.50 -29.57 -26.61
C ALA A 4 11.00 -29.91 -26.82
N ILE A 5 10.06 -29.09 -26.32
CA ILE A 5 9.69 -27.70 -26.74
C ILE A 5 8.87 -27.76 -28.03
N PHE A 6 7.54 -27.66 -27.95
CA PHE A 6 6.78 -26.40 -28.10
C PHE A 6 7.01 -25.74 -29.46
N GLN A 7 6.29 -26.22 -30.48
CA GLN A 7 5.90 -25.40 -31.62
C GLN A 7 4.58 -25.91 -32.17
N GLU A 8 3.82 -24.96 -32.71
CA GLU A 8 2.67 -25.16 -33.58
C GLU A 8 1.30 -25.20 -32.90
N LEU A 9 0.89 -24.04 -32.39
CA LEU A 9 -0.35 -23.42 -32.87
C LEU A 9 -0.12 -21.91 -32.90
N GLY A 10 0.34 -21.46 -34.06
CA GLY A 10 0.22 -20.07 -34.47
C GLY A 10 -1.24 -19.79 -34.73
N ASP A 11 -1.93 -19.22 -33.74
CA ASP A 11 -3.25 -18.67 -33.93
C ASP A 11 -3.15 -17.15 -33.86
N ALA A 12 -3.50 -16.52 -34.98
CA ALA A 12 -3.60 -15.07 -35.17
C ALA A 12 -4.44 -14.34 -34.09
N ALA A 13 -5.14 -15.08 -33.23
CA ALA A 13 -5.82 -14.60 -32.03
C ALA A 13 -4.85 -13.98 -30.99
N GLY A 14 -3.64 -14.52 -30.82
CA GLY A 14 -2.67 -13.99 -29.84
C GLY A 14 -2.10 -12.63 -30.22
N GLU A 15 -1.82 -12.46 -31.52
CA GLU A 15 -1.24 -11.22 -32.05
C GLU A 15 -2.25 -10.06 -32.03
N ALA A 16 -3.54 -10.34 -32.25
CA ALA A 16 -4.61 -9.36 -32.11
C ALA A 16 -4.77 -8.86 -30.67
N LEU A 17 -4.61 -9.75 -29.68
CA LEU A 17 -4.74 -9.41 -28.27
C LEU A 17 -3.53 -8.57 -27.79
N ALA A 18 -2.33 -8.89 -28.24
CA ALA A 18 -1.12 -8.09 -27.98
C ALA A 18 -1.22 -6.69 -28.61
N LYS A 19 -1.73 -6.56 -29.84
CA LYS A 19 -1.93 -5.26 -30.49
C LYS A 19 -3.00 -4.41 -29.79
N SER A 20 -4.05 -5.04 -29.26
CA SER A 20 -5.11 -4.34 -28.52
C SER A 20 -4.59 -3.73 -27.21
N VAL A 21 -3.80 -4.49 -26.44
CA VAL A 21 -3.17 -3.99 -25.20
C VAL A 21 -2.18 -2.86 -25.50
N LEU A 22 -1.37 -3.01 -26.55
CA LEU A 22 -0.40 -1.97 -26.93
C LEU A 22 -1.08 -0.69 -27.45
N SER A 23 -2.19 -0.81 -28.18
CA SER A 23 -3.00 0.31 -28.64
C SER A 23 -3.74 1.02 -27.50
N ALA A 24 -4.15 0.29 -26.45
CA ALA A 24 -4.73 0.86 -25.24
C ALA A 24 -3.68 1.64 -24.42
N MET A 25 -2.41 1.23 -24.44
CA MET A 25 -1.32 1.96 -23.79
C MET A 25 -0.87 3.21 -24.57
N ALA A 26 -1.00 3.22 -25.89
CA ALA A 26 -0.58 4.34 -26.74
C ALA A 26 -1.53 5.57 -26.72
N GLY A 27 -2.74 5.43 -26.16
CA GLY A 27 -3.77 6.47 -26.12
C GLY A 27 -3.82 7.32 -24.84
N MET A 28 -3.01 7.02 -23.82
CA MET A 28 -2.98 7.84 -22.61
C MET A 28 -2.16 9.09 -22.88
N LYS A 29 -2.88 10.15 -23.24
CA LYS A 29 -2.36 11.48 -23.54
C LYS A 29 -1.53 11.98 -22.36
N VAL A 30 -0.21 11.99 -22.55
CA VAL A 30 0.76 12.67 -21.70
C VAL A 30 0.55 14.16 -21.89
N GLU A 31 -0.32 14.76 -21.09
CA GLU A 31 -0.35 16.21 -20.93
C GLU A 31 0.62 16.54 -19.78
N SER A 32 1.92 16.51 -20.10
CA SER A 32 2.97 17.06 -19.26
C SER A 32 3.02 18.58 -19.44
N ALA A 33 2.74 19.29 -18.35
CA ALA A 33 3.27 20.61 -18.05
C ALA A 33 3.07 20.80 -16.52
N ARG A 34 4.08 21.03 -15.67
CA ARG A 34 5.38 21.65 -15.90
C ARG A 34 6.23 21.43 -14.64
N ALA A 35 7.48 21.02 -14.87
CA ALA A 35 8.74 21.19 -14.11
C ALA A 35 8.75 21.65 -12.64
N LEU A 36 9.77 21.10 -11.94
CA LEU A 36 10.35 21.44 -10.60
C LEU A 36 9.61 20.70 -9.47
N GLU A 37 10.18 19.84 -8.62
CA GLU A 37 11.55 19.63 -8.13
C GLU A 37 11.67 18.21 -7.52
N ASP A 38 12.92 17.77 -7.32
CA ASP A 38 13.36 16.78 -6.33
C ASP A 38 12.47 16.77 -5.07
N GLN A 39 11.70 15.70 -4.83
CA GLN A 39 10.91 15.60 -3.60
C GLN A 39 11.58 14.62 -2.62
N PRO A 40 12.26 15.15 -1.59
CA PRO A 40 12.65 14.35 -0.44
C PRO A 40 11.37 13.90 0.26
N SER A 41 11.30 12.63 0.65
CA SER A 41 10.25 12.12 1.53
C SER A 41 10.48 12.67 2.94
N ALA A 42 10.13 13.94 3.15
CA ALA A 42 10.03 14.61 4.45
C ALA A 42 9.21 15.92 4.36
N ALA A 43 8.18 16.02 5.22
CA ALA A 43 7.44 17.23 5.68
C ALA A 43 6.47 17.89 4.66
N ALA A 44 5.29 18.43 5.01
CA ALA A 44 4.75 18.98 6.26
C ALA A 44 3.20 18.82 6.25
N ALA A 45 2.54 18.46 7.35
CA ALA A 45 1.97 19.41 8.31
C ALA A 45 1.33 20.66 7.67
N ASP A 46 0.05 20.59 7.31
CA ASP A 46 -0.79 21.79 7.23
C ASP A 46 -2.02 21.61 8.13
N SER A 47 -2.13 22.53 9.10
CA SER A 47 -3.16 22.54 10.13
C SER A 47 -4.53 22.83 9.51
N VAL A 48 -5.44 21.87 9.58
CA VAL A 48 -6.88 22.16 9.53
C VAL A 48 -7.54 21.61 10.79
N ALA A 49 -7.78 22.55 11.71
CA ALA A 49 -8.82 22.56 12.72
C ALA A 49 -9.17 21.22 13.40
N ALA A 50 -8.62 20.99 14.59
CA ALA A 50 -9.09 19.95 15.49
C ALA A 50 -10.55 20.23 15.95
N PRO A 51 -11.53 19.36 15.64
CA PRO A 51 -12.78 19.23 16.39
C PRO A 51 -12.53 18.25 17.58
N PRO A 52 -13.48 18.08 18.53
CA PRO A 52 -13.17 17.68 19.89
C PRO A 52 -12.44 16.33 19.93
N SER A 53 -11.21 16.36 20.44
CA SER A 53 -10.28 15.23 20.41
C SER A 53 -10.87 14.02 21.13
N VAL A 54 -11.35 13.05 20.36
CA VAL A 54 -11.36 11.67 20.84
C VAL A 54 -9.89 11.30 21.00
N LYS A 55 -9.50 10.80 22.18
CA LYS A 55 -8.09 10.52 22.46
C LYS A 55 -7.49 9.65 21.35
N ALA A 56 -6.45 10.17 20.70
CA ALA A 56 -5.70 9.47 19.67
C ALA A 56 -5.11 8.17 20.23
N MET A 57 -4.92 7.17 19.37
CA MET A 57 -4.19 5.96 19.72
C MET A 57 -2.73 6.32 20.04
N ASP A 58 -2.17 5.74 21.09
CA ASP A 58 -0.76 5.91 21.42
C ASP A 58 0.13 5.33 20.30
N PHE A 59 1.15 6.08 19.88
CA PHE A 59 2.02 5.71 18.77
C PHE A 59 2.66 4.32 18.94
N SER A 60 3.15 4.00 20.14
CA SER A 60 3.75 2.69 20.42
C SER A 60 2.74 1.54 20.32
N ILE A 61 1.45 1.78 20.58
CA ILE A 61 0.40 0.77 20.43
C ILE A 61 0.13 0.56 18.93
N ALA A 62 -0.04 1.65 18.18
CA ALA A 62 -0.23 1.60 16.73
C ALA A 62 0.94 0.90 16.03
N GLN A 63 2.18 1.21 16.44
CA GLN A 63 3.38 0.61 15.88
C GLN A 63 3.45 -0.89 16.14
N ASN A 64 3.23 -1.32 17.39
CA ASN A 64 3.25 -2.73 17.73
C ASN A 64 2.15 -3.51 16.99
N MET A 65 0.95 -2.93 16.88
CA MET A 65 -0.14 -3.52 16.10
C MET A 65 0.25 -3.68 14.63
N ALA A 66 0.67 -2.60 13.95
CA ALA A 66 1.07 -2.66 12.55
C ALA A 66 2.23 -3.63 12.32
N ARG A 67 3.21 -3.65 13.21
CA ARG A 67 4.32 -4.59 13.12
C ARG A 67 3.83 -6.03 13.23
N GLU A 68 3.08 -6.39 14.26
CA GLU A 68 2.60 -7.76 14.47
C GLU A 68 1.69 -8.24 13.33
N THR A 69 0.84 -7.37 12.81
CA THR A 69 0.01 -7.68 11.64
C THR A 69 0.87 -7.92 10.39
N ALA A 70 1.93 -7.13 10.16
CA ALA A 70 2.82 -7.32 9.01
C ALA A 70 3.61 -8.63 9.13
N PHE A 71 4.11 -8.96 10.32
CA PHE A 71 4.76 -10.24 10.60
C PHE A 71 3.86 -11.43 10.24
N GLN A 72 2.59 -11.38 10.66
CA GLN A 72 1.62 -12.43 10.35
C GLN A 72 1.27 -12.49 8.86
N ALA A 73 1.17 -11.35 8.19
CA ALA A 73 0.81 -11.28 6.77
C ALA A 73 1.94 -11.77 5.84
N ILE A 74 3.18 -11.43 6.18
CA ILE A 74 4.37 -11.79 5.38
C ILE A 74 4.89 -13.19 5.76
N GLY A 75 4.63 -13.64 6.99
CA GLY A 75 5.23 -14.86 7.53
C GLY A 75 6.73 -14.67 7.83
N ALA A 76 7.15 -13.44 8.13
CA ALA A 76 8.53 -13.14 8.45
C ALA A 76 8.94 -13.80 9.78
N GLU A 77 10.11 -14.45 9.79
CA GLU A 77 10.71 -15.05 10.99
C GLU A 77 11.73 -14.11 11.66
N ASP A 78 12.15 -13.07 10.93
CA ASP A 78 13.18 -12.10 11.29
C ASP A 78 12.63 -10.66 11.35
N GLU A 79 13.40 -9.75 11.95
CA GLU A 79 12.99 -8.36 12.17
C GLU A 79 12.67 -7.60 10.86
N ILE A 80 11.48 -7.00 10.80
CA ILE A 80 11.07 -6.13 9.69
C ILE A 80 11.54 -4.70 10.00
N ASP A 81 12.35 -4.14 9.11
CA ASP A 81 12.77 -2.75 9.19
C ASP A 81 11.58 -1.80 8.99
N LEU A 82 11.42 -0.82 9.90
CA LEU A 82 10.22 0.00 9.97
C LEU A 82 10.16 1.08 8.87
N ASP A 83 11.30 1.45 8.31
CA ASP A 83 11.44 2.48 7.29
C ASP A 83 11.48 1.88 5.88
N SER A 84 11.78 0.59 5.78
CA SER A 84 11.79 -0.16 4.53
C SER A 84 10.39 -0.33 3.94
N PRO A 85 10.26 -0.29 2.59
CA PRO A 85 9.01 -0.62 1.92
C PRO A 85 8.59 -2.06 2.24
N LEU A 86 7.35 -2.24 2.66
CA LEU A 86 6.77 -3.54 2.98
C LEU A 86 6.76 -4.48 1.77
N MET A 87 6.68 -3.95 0.56
CA MET A 87 6.75 -4.76 -0.66
C MET A 87 8.13 -5.38 -0.87
N ASP A 88 9.20 -4.68 -0.47
CA ASP A 88 10.58 -5.20 -0.57
C ASP A 88 10.85 -6.28 0.49
N VAL A 89 10.17 -6.22 1.64
CA VAL A 89 10.30 -7.22 2.71
C VAL A 89 9.34 -8.40 2.58
N GLY A 90 8.57 -8.47 1.48
CA GLY A 90 7.76 -9.64 1.11
C GLY A 90 6.25 -9.46 1.22
N LEU A 91 5.73 -8.26 1.49
CA LEU A 91 4.29 -7.99 1.46
C LEU A 91 3.80 -7.88 0.01
N ASP A 92 3.17 -8.95 -0.49
CA ASP A 92 2.54 -8.95 -1.81
C ASP A 92 1.14 -8.29 -1.81
N SER A 93 0.54 -8.13 -2.99
CA SER A 93 -0.76 -7.47 -3.15
C SER A 93 -1.93 -8.16 -2.45
N LEU A 94 -1.92 -9.49 -2.31
CA LEU A 94 -2.96 -10.22 -1.56
C LEU A 94 -2.69 -10.14 -0.07
N ALA A 95 -1.43 -10.27 0.35
CA ALA A 95 -1.03 -10.11 1.75
C ALA A 95 -1.33 -8.69 2.26
N ALA A 96 -1.17 -7.66 1.42
CA ALA A 96 -1.52 -6.27 1.73
C ALA A 96 -3.01 -6.08 2.05
N ILE A 97 -3.90 -6.83 1.37
CA ILE A 97 -5.34 -6.80 1.66
C ILE A 97 -5.60 -7.41 3.05
N SER A 98 -5.05 -8.59 3.32
CA SER A 98 -5.20 -9.27 4.62
C SER A 98 -4.64 -8.42 5.77
N PHE A 99 -3.47 -7.81 5.55
CA PHE A 99 -2.84 -6.88 6.46
C PHE A 99 -3.75 -5.69 6.81
N ARG A 100 -4.33 -5.05 5.79
CA ARG A 100 -5.30 -3.96 5.98
C ARG A 100 -6.53 -4.42 6.76
N GLU A 101 -7.14 -5.55 6.37
CA GLU A 101 -8.35 -6.06 7.02
C GLU A 101 -8.11 -6.37 8.50
N GLN A 102 -6.96 -6.95 8.85
CA GLN A 102 -6.58 -7.21 10.23
C GLN A 102 -6.34 -5.91 11.00
N LEU A 103 -5.66 -4.92 10.40
CA LEU A 103 -5.51 -3.61 11.01
C LEU A 103 -6.86 -2.95 11.29
N MET A 104 -7.81 -3.01 10.34
CA MET A 104 -9.16 -2.48 10.52
C MET A 104 -9.89 -3.20 11.66
N ALA A 105 -9.79 -4.54 11.72
CA ALA A 105 -10.42 -5.34 12.76
C ALA A 105 -9.85 -5.06 14.16
N MET A 106 -8.54 -4.84 14.29
CA MET A 106 -7.88 -4.58 15.57
C MET A 106 -8.01 -3.13 16.04
N SER A 107 -7.97 -2.17 15.11
CA SER A 107 -8.01 -0.74 15.43
C SER A 107 -9.43 -0.16 15.47
N GLY A 108 -10.40 -0.82 14.82
CA GLY A 108 -11.74 -0.28 14.62
C GLY A 108 -11.74 0.96 13.72
N LEU A 109 -10.76 1.08 12.82
CA LEU A 109 -10.63 2.20 11.88
C LEU A 109 -11.02 1.77 10.46
N LYS A 110 -11.53 2.72 9.68
CA LYS A 110 -11.76 2.56 8.24
C LYS A 110 -10.47 2.94 7.51
N LEU A 111 -9.79 1.96 6.93
CA LEU A 111 -8.56 2.17 6.20
C LEU A 111 -8.80 2.02 4.68
N PRO A 112 -8.20 2.88 3.84
CA PRO A 112 -8.37 2.79 2.39
C PRO A 112 -7.69 1.54 1.83
N SER A 113 -8.18 1.05 0.69
CA SER A 113 -7.57 -0.11 0.01
C SER A 113 -6.18 0.18 -0.55
N SER A 114 -5.85 1.46 -0.77
CA SER A 114 -4.56 1.94 -1.22
C SER A 114 -3.54 2.14 -0.08
N LEU A 115 -3.89 1.84 1.18
CA LEU A 115 -3.07 2.14 2.36
C LEU A 115 -1.58 1.77 2.18
N VAL A 116 -1.28 0.55 1.73
CA VAL A 116 0.11 0.06 1.57
C VAL A 116 0.82 0.74 0.40
N PHE A 117 0.10 1.29 -0.58
CA PHE A 117 0.68 2.06 -1.68
C PHE A 117 0.93 3.52 -1.29
N ASP A 118 0.02 4.12 -0.51
CA ASP A 118 0.16 5.49 -0.02
C ASP A 118 1.19 5.59 1.12
N TYR A 119 1.27 4.54 1.95
CA TYR A 119 2.14 4.42 3.11
C TYR A 119 2.91 3.10 3.02
N PRO A 120 4.04 3.08 2.26
CA PRO A 120 4.74 1.84 1.94
C PRO A 120 5.51 1.25 3.12
N SER A 121 5.71 1.98 4.21
CA SER A 121 6.52 1.55 5.36
C SER A 121 5.69 1.44 6.65
N LEU A 122 6.13 0.61 7.60
CA LEU A 122 5.46 0.49 8.90
C LEU A 122 5.45 1.81 9.67
N MET A 123 6.51 2.61 9.55
CA MET A 123 6.60 3.94 10.16
C MET A 123 5.48 4.86 9.64
N THR A 124 5.31 4.94 8.33
CA THR A 124 4.31 5.81 7.69
C THR A 124 2.88 5.33 7.96
N ILE A 125 2.64 4.02 7.95
CA ILE A 125 1.36 3.43 8.35
C ILE A 125 1.04 3.75 9.81
N THR A 126 2.02 3.63 10.71
CA THR A 126 1.83 3.92 12.14
C THR A 126 1.41 5.37 12.36
N GLN A 127 2.08 6.32 11.69
CA GLN A 127 1.73 7.74 11.77
C GLN A 127 0.30 7.98 11.29
N HIS A 128 -0.07 7.38 10.17
CA HIS A 128 -1.43 7.49 9.63
C HIS A 128 -2.49 6.91 10.58
N LEU A 129 -2.23 5.76 11.22
CA LEU A 129 -3.15 5.16 12.21
C LEU A 129 -3.39 6.10 13.40
N VAL A 130 -2.34 6.73 13.93
CA VAL A 130 -2.46 7.70 15.04
C VAL A 130 -3.29 8.91 14.60
N GLU A 131 -3.02 9.43 13.41
CA GLU A 131 -3.74 10.57 12.84
C GLU A 131 -5.24 10.26 12.67
N VAL A 132 -5.59 9.20 11.94
CA VAL A 132 -6.99 8.86 11.65
C VAL A 132 -7.75 8.36 12.88
N SER A 133 -7.05 7.84 13.89
CA SER A 133 -7.69 7.49 15.17
C SER A 133 -8.24 8.70 15.91
N SER A 134 -7.70 9.89 15.67
CA SER A 134 -8.18 11.14 16.26
C SER A 134 -9.48 11.62 15.62
N ASP A 135 -9.74 11.18 14.37
CA ASP A 135 -10.97 11.52 13.66
C ASP A 135 -12.11 10.53 14.00
N PRO A 136 -13.24 11.00 14.56
CA PRO A 136 -14.35 10.12 14.93
C PRO A 136 -15.10 9.54 13.73
N SER A 137 -15.04 10.15 12.54
CA SER A 137 -15.74 9.67 11.33
C SER A 137 -15.08 8.41 10.76
N MET A 138 -13.78 8.26 11.01
CA MET A 138 -12.95 7.13 10.59
C MET A 138 -13.12 5.89 11.47
N ARG A 139 -13.80 5.97 12.62
CA ARG A 139 -14.05 4.82 13.49
C ARG A 139 -15.27 4.00 13.03
N VAL A 140 -15.20 2.68 13.16
CA VAL A 140 -16.34 1.77 13.06
C VAL A 140 -16.85 1.47 14.47
N LEU A 141 -18.10 1.84 14.74
CA LEU A 141 -18.80 1.72 16.03
C LEU A 141 -19.06 0.27 16.44
#